data_AF-A0A1Q9TKC7-F1
#
_entry.id   AF-A0A1Q9TKC7-F1
#
_cell.length_a   1.000
_cell.length_b   1.000
_cell.length_c   1.000
_cell.angle_alpha   90.00
_cell.angle_beta   90.00
_cell.angle_gamma   90.00
#
_symmetry.space_group_name_H-M   'P 1'
#
loop_
_entity.id
_entity.type
_entity.pdbx_description
1 polymer ?
#
loop_
_entity_poly.entity_id
_entity_poly.type
_entity_poly.pdbx_seq_one_letter_code
_entity_poly.pdbx_strand_id
1 'polypeptide(L)'
;SPQPDGTSLVQRIRCVLPETIARRRLRMTYVVGLCHEFDGAECTHVRHIVPPVLSSTDEAASRDVALVAAALVEAERRAVCGATADNLRVYTVERADRWRPF
;
A
#
# COMPACT_ATOMS: atom_id res chain seq x y z
N SER A 1 25.48 26.69 -2.19
CA SER A 1 26.39 27.43 -3.09
C SER A 1 26.50 26.69 -4.39
N PRO A 2 26.34 27.34 -5.56
CA PRO A 2 26.52 26.69 -6.86
C PRO A 2 27.97 26.24 -7.05
N GLN A 3 28.18 25.13 -7.76
CA GLN A 3 29.50 24.75 -8.26
C GLN A 3 29.91 25.66 -9.43
N PRO A 4 31.22 25.85 -9.66
CA PRO A 4 31.72 26.78 -10.70
C PRO A 4 31.35 26.39 -12.14
N ASP A 5 30.76 25.22 -12.36
CA ASP A 5 30.34 24.69 -13.66
C ASP A 5 28.85 24.91 -13.99
N GLY A 6 28.09 25.56 -13.10
CA GLY A 6 26.66 25.84 -13.31
C GLY A 6 25.74 24.64 -13.06
N THR A 7 26.25 23.52 -12.55
CA THR A 7 25.44 22.34 -12.25
C THR A 7 24.62 22.58 -10.98
N SER A 8 23.29 22.44 -11.08
CA SER A 8 22.37 22.49 -9.94
C SER A 8 22.73 21.38 -8.94
N LEU A 9 23.21 21.77 -7.75
CA LEU A 9 23.44 20.82 -6.67
C LEU A 9 22.10 20.29 -6.14
N VAL A 10 21.62 19.17 -6.68
CA VAL A 10 20.48 18.45 -6.09
C VAL A 10 20.99 17.69 -4.87
N GLN A 11 20.96 18.34 -3.70
CA GLN A 11 21.25 17.63 -2.46
C GLN A 11 20.13 16.62 -2.20
N ARG A 12 20.42 15.34 -2.42
CA ARG A 12 19.51 14.25 -2.09
C ARG A 12 19.58 13.98 -0.59
N ILE A 13 18.74 14.66 0.18
CA ILE A 13 18.62 14.41 1.62
C ILE A 13 17.95 13.05 1.82
N ARG A 14 18.69 12.10 2.38
CA ARG A 14 18.16 10.79 2.76
C ARG A 14 17.52 10.91 4.14
N CYS A 15 16.21 11.14 4.18
CA CYS A 15 15.44 11.09 5.43
C CYS A 15 15.25 9.63 5.86
N VAL A 16 16.16 9.11 6.68
CA VAL A 16 16.01 7.80 7.32
C VAL A 16 15.16 7.97 8.57
N LEU A 17 14.06 7.23 8.66
CA LEU A 17 13.27 7.21 9.89
C LEU A 17 14.08 6.54 11.02
N PRO A 18 14.06 7.10 12.25
CA PRO A 18 14.57 6.38 13.42
C PRO A 18 13.95 4.98 13.51
N GLU A 19 14.76 4.00 13.90
CA GLU A 19 14.35 2.59 13.88
C GLU A 19 13.05 2.33 14.66
N THR A 20 12.89 2.97 15.82
CA THR A 20 11.68 2.87 16.65
C THR A 20 10.43 3.35 15.91
N ILE A 21 10.55 4.42 15.14
CA ILE A 21 9.45 4.98 14.32
C ILE A 21 9.17 4.05 13.14
N ALA A 22 10.20 3.55 12.47
CA ALA A 22 10.05 2.61 11.36
C ALA A 22 9.33 1.32 11.81
N ARG A 23 9.76 0.72 12.93
CA ARG A 23 9.12 -0.47 13.53
C ARG A 23 7.67 -0.19 13.93
N ARG A 24 7.39 0.97 14.53
CA ARG A 24 6.02 1.35 14.89
C ARG A 24 5.13 1.46 13.65
N ARG A 25 5.61 2.12 12.59
CA ARG A 25 4.87 2.22 11.33
C ARG A 25 4.62 0.85 10.72
N LEU A 26 5.63 -0.03 10.71
CA LEU A 26 5.49 -1.39 10.19
C LEU A 26 4.38 -2.17 10.92
N ARG A 27 4.38 -2.15 12.26
CA ARG A 27 3.36 -2.81 13.08
C ARG A 27 1.94 -2.30 12.84
N MET A 28 1.81 -1.02 12.48
CA MET A 28 0.51 -0.40 12.18
C MET A 28 0.04 -0.62 10.74
N THR A 29 0.90 -1.16 9.87
CA THR A 29 0.61 -1.32 8.44
C THR A 29 0.02 -2.70 8.16
N TYR A 30 -0.94 -2.75 7.26
CA TYR A 30 -1.48 -3.96 6.67
C TYR A 30 -0.99 -4.11 5.23
N VAL A 31 -0.72 -5.34 4.82
CA VAL A 31 -0.57 -5.78 3.44
C VAL A 31 -1.94 -6.30 3.02
N VAL A 32 -2.51 -5.71 1.97
CA VAL A 32 -3.77 -6.12 1.38
C VAL A 32 -3.51 -6.59 -0.03
N GLY A 33 -3.86 -7.85 -0.32
CA GLY A 33 -3.82 -8.42 -1.66
C GLY A 33 -5.22 -8.52 -2.24
N LEU A 34 -5.37 -8.00 -3.46
CA LEU A 34 -6.60 -7.98 -4.24
C LEU A 34 -6.35 -8.64 -5.59
N CYS A 35 -7.33 -9.36 -6.14
CA CYS A 35 -7.27 -9.89 -7.49
C CYS A 35 -8.58 -9.70 -8.24
N HIS A 36 -8.51 -9.62 -9.57
CA HIS A 36 -9.66 -9.68 -10.46
C HIS A 36 -9.24 -10.32 -11.79
N GLU A 37 -10.20 -10.74 -12.59
CA GLU A 37 -9.91 -11.22 -13.95
C GLU A 37 -9.72 -10.03 -14.90
N PHE A 38 -8.73 -10.13 -15.79
CA PHE A 38 -8.43 -9.16 -16.84
C PHE A 38 -7.78 -9.88 -18.02
N ASP A 39 -8.32 -9.71 -19.23
CA ASP A 39 -7.84 -10.36 -20.45
C ASP A 39 -7.59 -11.88 -20.31
N GLY A 40 -8.48 -12.56 -19.60
CA GLY A 40 -8.40 -14.02 -19.39
C GLY A 40 -7.32 -14.47 -18.40
N ALA A 41 -6.67 -13.55 -17.69
CA ALA A 41 -5.69 -13.84 -16.64
C ALA A 41 -6.10 -13.21 -15.29
N GLU A 42 -5.54 -13.71 -14.19
CA GLU A 42 -5.71 -13.09 -12.88
C GLU A 42 -4.75 -11.89 -12.72
N CYS A 43 -5.31 -10.69 -12.57
CA CYS A 43 -4.57 -9.48 -12.29
C CYS A 43 -4.52 -9.24 -10.77
N THR A 44 -3.31 -9.16 -10.22
CA THR A 44 -3.08 -9.03 -8.77
C THR A 44 -2.62 -7.62 -8.40
N HIS A 45 -3.15 -7.07 -7.31
CA HIS A 45 -2.77 -5.79 -6.75
C HIS A 45 -2.45 -5.95 -5.26
N VAL A 46 -1.30 -5.44 -4.83
CA VAL A 46 -0.90 -5.42 -3.42
C VAL A 46 -0.80 -3.97 -2.95
N ARG A 47 -1.35 -3.68 -1.77
CA ARG A 47 -1.31 -2.35 -1.14
C ARG A 47 -0.86 -2.43 0.30
N HIS A 48 -0.07 -1.44 0.71
CA HIS A 48 0.31 -1.21 2.10
C HIS A 48 -0.57 -0.12 2.69
N ILE A 49 -1.46 -0.47 3.61
CA ILE A 49 -2.44 0.45 4.17
C ILE A 49 -2.21 0.59 5.68
N VAL A 50 -2.10 1.83 6.16
CA VAL A 50 -2.25 2.13 7.58
C VAL A 50 -3.72 2.43 7.82
N PRO A 51 -4.41 1.79 8.77
CA PRO A 51 -5.82 2.03 9.03
C PRO A 51 -6.07 3.53 9.28
N PRO A 52 -7.08 4.13 8.63
CA PRO A 52 -7.39 5.54 8.80
C PRO A 52 -7.94 5.85 10.20
N VAL A 53 -8.51 4.85 10.87
CA VAL A 53 -9.04 4.93 12.24
C VAL A 53 -8.39 3.84 13.08
N LEU A 54 -8.08 4.17 14.34
CA LEU A 54 -7.73 3.16 15.34
C LEU A 54 -9.01 2.41 15.71
N SER A 55 -9.37 1.39 14.93
CA SER A 55 -10.48 0.51 15.28
C SER A 55 -10.17 -0.24 16.57
N SER A 56 -11.20 -0.49 17.38
CA SER A 56 -11.06 -1.18 18.66
C SER A 56 -10.72 -2.68 18.52
N THR A 57 -10.92 -3.27 17.33
CA THR A 57 -10.60 -4.66 17.03
C THR A 57 -9.81 -4.81 15.74
N ASP A 58 -8.96 -5.86 15.67
CA ASP A 58 -8.19 -6.20 14.47
C ASP A 58 -9.09 -6.59 13.29
N GLU A 59 -10.25 -7.23 13.54
CA GLU A 59 -11.22 -7.58 12.48
C GLU A 59 -11.86 -6.36 11.83
N ALA A 60 -12.19 -5.33 12.63
CA ALA A 60 -12.69 -4.07 12.11
C ALA A 60 -11.61 -3.36 11.27
N ALA A 61 -10.37 -3.32 11.76
CA ALA A 61 -9.24 -2.77 11.00
C ALA A 61 -9.06 -3.50 9.67
N SER A 62 -9.11 -4.84 9.67
CA SER A 62 -8.94 -5.66 8.46
C SER A 62 -9.99 -5.35 7.39
N ARG A 63 -11.25 -5.12 7.79
CA ARG A 63 -12.31 -4.71 6.84
C ARG A 63 -12.07 -3.30 6.30
N ASP A 64 -11.72 -2.36 7.17
CA ASP A 64 -11.49 -0.97 6.77
C ASP A 64 -10.31 -0.85 5.79
N VAL A 65 -9.20 -1.55 6.06
CA VAL A 65 -8.03 -1.51 5.16
C VAL A 65 -8.31 -2.20 3.82
N ALA A 66 -9.15 -3.25 3.81
CA ALA A 66 -9.56 -3.90 2.57
C ALA A 66 -10.39 -2.95 1.69
N LEU A 67 -11.33 -2.22 2.28
CA LEU A 67 -12.12 -1.21 1.57
C LEU A 67 -11.26 -0.07 1.02
N VAL A 68 -10.34 0.46 1.83
CA VAL A 68 -9.40 1.50 1.39
C VAL A 68 -8.51 0.98 0.25
N ALA A 69 -8.00 -0.24 0.35
CA ALA A 69 -7.18 -0.82 -0.70
C ALA A 69 -7.96 -0.98 -2.01
N ALA A 70 -9.21 -1.46 -1.97
CA ALA A 70 -10.06 -1.59 -3.15
C ALA A 70 -10.35 -0.23 -3.80
N ALA A 71 -10.68 0.79 -3.01
CA ALA A 71 -10.91 2.15 -3.49
C ALA A 71 -9.66 2.75 -4.16
N LEU A 72 -8.47 2.54 -3.58
CA LEU A 72 -7.21 2.99 -4.17
C LEU A 72 -6.91 2.26 -5.49
N VAL A 73 -7.09 0.94 -5.54
CA VAL A 73 -6.88 0.17 -6.78
C VAL A 73 -7.85 0.62 -7.86
N GLU A 74 -9.13 0.82 -7.55
CA GLU A 74 -10.09 1.36 -8.50
C GLU A 74 -9.65 2.73 -9.04
N ALA A 75 -9.31 3.67 -8.14
CA ALA A 75 -8.92 5.02 -8.53
C ALA A 75 -7.67 5.04 -9.45
N GLU A 76 -6.71 4.16 -9.19
CA GLU A 76 -5.43 4.13 -9.91
C GLU A 76 -5.44 3.23 -11.15
N ARG A 77 -6.25 2.17 -11.14
CA ARG A 77 -6.14 1.06 -12.11
C ARG A 77 -7.39 0.81 -12.94
N ARG A 78 -8.53 1.46 -12.65
CA ARG A 78 -9.74 1.34 -13.50
C ARG A 78 -9.43 1.59 -14.98
N ALA A 79 -8.69 2.64 -15.30
CA ALA A 79 -8.35 2.98 -16.69
C ALA A 79 -7.28 2.05 -17.32
N VAL A 80 -6.60 1.21 -16.52
CA VAL A 80 -5.49 0.36 -16.97
C VAL A 80 -5.92 -1.09 -17.12
N CYS A 81 -6.61 -1.63 -16.12
CA CYS A 81 -7.05 -3.03 -16.08
C CYS A 81 -8.53 -3.21 -15.75
N GLY A 82 -9.33 -2.13 -15.73
CA GLY A 82 -10.77 -2.24 -15.44
C GLY A 82 -11.12 -2.58 -14.00
N ALA A 83 -10.15 -2.52 -13.07
CA ALA A 83 -10.39 -2.80 -11.66
C ALA A 83 -11.45 -1.85 -11.07
N THR A 84 -12.43 -2.40 -10.37
CA THR A 84 -13.45 -1.69 -9.60
C THR A 84 -13.61 -2.35 -8.25
N ALA A 85 -14.13 -1.62 -7.26
CA ALA A 85 -14.45 -2.18 -5.95
C ALA A 85 -15.39 -3.40 -6.06
N ASP A 86 -16.24 -3.45 -7.09
CA ASP A 86 -17.19 -4.54 -7.33
C ASP A 86 -16.54 -5.81 -7.90
N ASN A 87 -15.46 -5.69 -8.70
CA ASN A 87 -14.81 -6.85 -9.34
C ASN A 87 -13.53 -7.31 -8.62
N LEU A 88 -13.05 -6.55 -7.65
CA LEU A 88 -11.89 -6.91 -6.84
C LEU A 88 -12.28 -7.89 -5.74
N ARG A 89 -11.52 -9.00 -5.65
CA ARG A 89 -11.62 -9.99 -4.58
C ARG A 89 -10.40 -9.86 -3.68
N VAL A 90 -10.61 -9.78 -2.38
CA VAL A 90 -9.54 -9.78 -1.38
C VAL A 90 -9.08 -11.21 -1.14
N TYR A 91 -7.80 -11.49 -1.36
CA TYR A 91 -7.22 -12.83 -1.09
C TYR A 91 -6.26 -12.83 0.12
N THR A 92 -5.81 -11.67 0.60
CA THR A 92 -5.06 -11.57 1.86
C THR A 92 -5.23 -10.19 2.51
N VAL A 93 -5.30 -10.18 3.84
CA VAL A 93 -5.23 -9.00 4.69
C VAL A 93 -4.40 -9.37 5.91
N GLU A 94 -3.15 -8.93 5.94
CA GLU A 94 -2.21 -9.31 6.99
C GLU A 94 -1.46 -8.10 7.54
N ARG A 95 -1.04 -8.17 8.80
CA ARG A 95 -0.12 -7.17 9.35
C ARG A 95 1.24 -7.30 8.65
N ALA A 96 1.82 -6.17 8.28
CA ALA A 96 3.07 -6.13 7.51
C ALA A 96 4.27 -6.73 8.25
N ASP A 97 4.25 -6.77 9.59
CA ASP A 97 5.29 -7.43 10.40
C ASP A 97 5.14 -8.96 10.48
N ARG A 98 4.01 -9.50 10.02
CA ARG A 98 3.73 -10.95 9.94
C ARG A 98 3.75 -11.48 8.51
N TRP A 99 3.57 -10.59 7.53
CA TRP A 99 3.54 -10.95 6.13
C TRP A 99 4.86 -11.59 5.68
N ARG A 100 4.76 -12.73 5.00
CA ARG A 100 5.89 -13.40 4.35
C ARG A 100 5.64 -13.43 2.85
N PRO A 101 6.56 -12.91 2.03
CA PRO A 101 6.47 -13.09 0.58
C PRO A 101 6.56 -14.59 0.27
N PHE A 102 5.70 -15.04 -0.64
CA PHE A 102 5.64 -16.42 -1.13
C PHE A 102 6.84 -16.73 -2.03
#